data_AF-A0A1I7EAQ5-F1
#
_entry.id   AF-A0A1I7EAQ5-F1
#
_cell.length_a   1.000
_cell.length_b   1.000
_cell.length_c   1.000
_cell.angle_alpha   90.00
_cell.angle_beta   90.00
_cell.angle_gamma   90.00
#
_symmetry.space_group_name_H-M   'P 1'
#
loop_
_entity.id
_entity.type
_entity.pdbx_description
1 polymer ?
#
loop_
_entity_poly.entity_id
_entity_poly.type
_entity_poly.pdbx_seq_one_letter_code
_entity_poly.pdbx_strand_id
1 'polypeptide(L)'
;MAEVCYRLIVTDRLTPIGYCTFCIQISHWQDVEVDLDEVWLARDYRGKGIGQAMAEKVADITIVTLEELDARVKENSRRQLGLDVCVGGDVYSRSGESFVRCTCDALIAGADFTDWHALRFTRFGCDARW
;
A
#
# COMPACT_ATOMS: atom_id res chain seq x y z
N MET A 1 6.91 -16.87 -2.70
CA MET A 1 6.40 -15.52 -2.96
C MET A 1 4.89 -15.64 -3.09
N ALA A 2 4.15 -14.92 -2.26
CA ALA A 2 2.70 -14.80 -2.36
C ALA A 2 2.38 -13.39 -2.85
N GLU A 3 1.39 -13.24 -3.72
CA GLU A 3 1.03 -11.97 -4.34
C GLU A 3 -0.49 -11.85 -4.43
N VAL A 4 -1.00 -10.65 -4.17
CA VAL A 4 -2.38 -10.28 -4.44
C VAL A 4 -2.41 -8.93 -5.14
N CYS A 5 -3.09 -8.85 -6.27
CA CYS A 5 -3.19 -7.64 -7.08
C CYS A 5 -4.59 -7.03 -7.01
N TYR A 6 -4.63 -5.71 -6.95
CA TYR A 6 -5.83 -4.92 -6.74
C TYR A 6 -5.99 -3.86 -7.83
N ARG A 7 -7.26 -3.52 -8.11
CA ARG A 7 -7.60 -2.34 -8.88
C ARG A 7 -8.66 -1.53 -8.15
N LEU A 8 -8.25 -0.36 -7.68
CA LEU A 8 -9.15 0.64 -7.11
C LEU A 8 -9.74 1.47 -8.24
N ILE A 9 -11.06 1.61 -8.26
CA ILE A 9 -11.77 2.43 -9.23
C ILE A 9 -12.48 3.54 -8.46
N VAL A 10 -12.14 4.78 -8.77
CA VAL A 10 -12.85 5.95 -8.25
C VAL A 10 -13.97 6.30 -9.21
N THR A 11 -15.18 6.48 -8.67
CA THR A 11 -16.36 6.82 -9.48
C THR A 11 -17.01 8.11 -8.99
N ASP A 12 -17.56 8.89 -9.92
CA ASP A 12 -18.57 9.92 -9.65
C ASP A 12 -19.90 9.44 -10.24
N ARG A 13 -20.89 9.17 -9.37
CA ARG A 13 -22.21 8.63 -9.77
C ARG A 13 -22.09 7.43 -10.74
N LEU A 14 -21.27 6.44 -10.37
CA LEU A 14 -20.96 5.24 -11.15
C LEU A 14 -20.13 5.47 -12.44
N THR A 15 -19.77 6.71 -12.77
CA THR A 15 -18.86 7.01 -13.88
C THR A 15 -17.42 6.91 -13.38
N PRO A 16 -16.55 6.05 -13.96
CA PRO A 16 -15.14 5.99 -13.58
C PRO A 16 -14.43 7.32 -13.87
N ILE A 17 -13.81 7.90 -12.85
CA ILE A 17 -13.09 9.18 -12.94
C ILE A 17 -11.60 9.03 -12.62
N GLY A 18 -11.19 7.86 -12.11
CA GLY A 18 -9.81 7.56 -11.78
C GLY A 18 -9.64 6.09 -11.40
N TYR A 19 -8.40 5.63 -11.38
CA TYR A 19 -8.05 4.31 -10.88
C TYR A 19 -6.61 4.26 -10.35
N CYS A 20 -6.35 3.23 -9.56
CA CYS A 20 -5.02 2.81 -9.17
C CYS A 20 -4.93 1.29 -9.23
N THR A 21 -3.89 0.75 -9.86
CA THR A 21 -3.52 -0.67 -9.81
C THR A 21 -2.27 -0.85 -8.99
N PHE A 22 -2.25 -1.88 -8.15
CA PHE A 22 -1.11 -2.20 -7.31
C PHE A 22 -1.15 -3.67 -6.90
N CYS A 23 0.00 -4.21 -6.50
CA CYS A 23 0.10 -5.54 -5.94
C CYS A 23 0.75 -5.48 -4.54
N ILE A 24 0.31 -6.38 -3.66
CA ILE A 24 0.97 -6.63 -2.37
C ILE A 24 1.66 -7.98 -2.49
N GLN A 25 2.98 -7.97 -2.36
CA GLN A 25 3.83 -9.13 -2.45
C GLN A 25 4.47 -9.42 -1.10
N ILE A 26 4.47 -10.68 -0.69
CA ILE A 26 5.16 -11.15 0.51
C ILE A 26 6.22 -12.18 0.09
N SER A 27 7.47 -11.84 0.36
CA SER A 27 8.65 -12.60 -0.01
C SER A 27 9.38 -13.09 1.24
N HIS A 28 9.78 -14.36 1.20
CA HIS A 28 10.56 -15.04 2.26
C HIS A 28 10.04 -14.90 3.70
N TRP A 29 8.78 -14.49 3.90
CA TRP A 29 8.20 -14.15 5.20
C TRP A 29 8.94 -13.02 5.93
N GLN A 30 9.65 -12.16 5.20
CA GLN A 30 10.46 -11.07 5.76
C GLN A 30 10.27 -9.77 4.99
N ASP A 31 9.94 -9.84 3.70
CA ASP A 31 9.81 -8.66 2.86
C ASP A 31 8.37 -8.51 2.40
N VAL A 32 7.82 -7.32 2.54
CA VAL A 32 6.52 -6.92 2.00
C VAL A 32 6.74 -5.78 1.02
N GLU A 33 6.33 -5.97 -0.23
CA GLU A 33 6.39 -4.96 -1.26
C GLU A 33 4.97 -4.59 -1.68
N VAL A 34 4.67 -3.29 -1.66
CA VAL A 34 3.48 -2.70 -2.25
C VAL A 34 3.93 -2.02 -3.54
N ASP A 35 3.74 -2.67 -4.67
CA ASP A 35 4.16 -2.18 -5.98
C ASP A 35 3.01 -1.43 -6.66
N LEU A 36 3.19 -0.14 -6.91
CA LEU A 36 2.22 0.75 -7.53
C LEU A 36 2.45 0.78 -9.04
N ASP A 37 1.62 0.05 -9.78
CA ASP A 37 1.78 -0.12 -11.24
C ASP A 37 1.31 1.10 -12.03
N GLU A 38 0.07 1.55 -11.77
CA GLU A 38 -0.54 2.62 -12.54
C GLU A 38 -1.48 3.44 -11.66
N VAL A 39 -1.41 4.75 -11.81
CA VAL A 39 -2.34 5.68 -11.18
C VAL A 39 -2.78 6.73 -12.18
N TRP A 40 -4.10 6.88 -12.31
CA TRP A 40 -4.68 7.86 -13.22
C TRP A 40 -5.92 8.51 -12.60
N LEU A 41 -6.05 9.81 -12.86
CA LEU A 41 -7.22 10.59 -12.47
C LEU A 41 -7.56 11.56 -13.59
N ALA A 42 -8.85 11.64 -13.93
CA ALA A 42 -9.37 12.59 -14.89
C ALA A 42 -9.01 14.02 -14.49
N ARG A 43 -8.66 14.86 -15.49
CA ARG A 43 -8.08 16.19 -15.27
C ARG A 43 -8.93 17.07 -14.34
N ASP A 44 -10.24 17.05 -14.53
CA ASP A 44 -11.19 17.89 -13.78
C ASP A 44 -11.34 17.47 -12.30
N TYR A 45 -10.78 16.30 -11.94
CA TYR A 45 -10.81 15.75 -10.59
C TYR A 45 -9.46 15.89 -9.88
N ARG A 46 -8.41 16.33 -10.57
CA ARG A 46 -7.09 16.58 -9.98
C ARG A 46 -7.12 17.79 -9.05
N GLY A 47 -6.26 17.78 -8.03
CA GLY A 47 -6.18 18.86 -7.04
C GLY A 47 -7.32 18.88 -6.02
N LYS A 48 -8.24 17.91 -6.06
CA LYS A 48 -9.38 17.79 -5.12
C LYS A 48 -9.14 16.80 -3.97
N GLY A 49 -7.88 16.44 -3.70
CA GLY A 49 -7.53 15.45 -2.66
C GLY A 49 -7.82 13.99 -3.01
N ILE A 50 -8.42 13.70 -4.17
CA ILE A 50 -8.79 12.32 -4.57
C ILE A 50 -7.56 11.40 -4.69
N GLY A 51 -6.43 11.92 -5.19
CA GLY A 51 -5.18 11.16 -5.25
C GLY A 51 -4.68 10.74 -3.88
N GLN A 52 -4.75 11.64 -2.89
CA GLN A 52 -4.39 11.32 -1.51
C GLN A 52 -5.34 10.28 -0.92
N ALA A 53 -6.66 10.44 -1.11
CA ALA A 53 -7.63 9.45 -0.64
C ALA A 53 -7.43 8.06 -1.28
N MET A 54 -6.98 8.00 -2.55
CA MET A 54 -6.60 6.73 -3.18
C MET A 54 -5.35 6.13 -2.53
N ALA A 55 -4.31 6.93 -2.26
CA ALA A 55 -3.10 6.48 -1.59
C ALA A 55 -3.40 5.93 -0.17
N GLU A 56 -4.23 6.64 0.60
CA GLU A 56 -4.72 6.19 1.90
C GLU A 56 -5.49 4.86 1.78
N LYS A 57 -6.31 4.69 0.74
CA LYS A 57 -7.02 3.42 0.50
C LYS A 57 -6.11 2.26 0.13
N VAL A 58 -5.02 2.51 -0.61
CA VAL A 58 -4.00 1.49 -0.84
C VAL A 58 -3.37 1.07 0.50
N ALA A 59 -2.95 2.04 1.31
CA ALA A 59 -2.39 1.79 2.63
C ALA A 59 -3.35 0.99 3.53
N ASP A 60 -4.63 1.38 3.60
CA ASP A 60 -5.66 0.65 4.36
C ASP A 60 -5.76 -0.83 3.94
N ILE A 61 -5.77 -1.11 2.63
CA ILE A 61 -5.84 -2.48 2.10
C ILE A 61 -4.59 -3.26 2.48
N THR A 62 -3.42 -2.63 2.43
CA THR A 62 -2.17 -3.25 2.87
C THR A 62 -2.21 -3.55 4.36
N ILE A 63 -2.67 -2.62 5.21
CA ILE A 63 -2.80 -2.84 6.65
C ILE A 63 -3.72 -4.02 6.95
N VAL A 64 -4.91 -4.07 6.34
CA VAL A 64 -5.86 -5.19 6.54
C VAL A 64 -5.23 -6.52 6.10
N THR A 65 -4.47 -6.52 5.01
CA THR A 65 -3.75 -7.71 4.54
C THR A 65 -2.69 -8.16 5.55
N LEU A 66 -1.98 -7.22 6.17
CA LEU A 66 -0.99 -7.49 7.20
C LEU A 66 -1.63 -7.93 8.52
N GLU A 67 -2.79 -7.38 8.90
CA GLU A 67 -3.54 -7.82 10.09
C GLU A 67 -3.97 -9.29 9.95
N GLU A 68 -4.41 -9.69 8.76
CA GLU A 68 -4.74 -11.10 8.50
C GLU A 68 -3.49 -11.99 8.55
N LEU A 69 -2.34 -11.49 8.09
CA LEU A 69 -1.07 -12.17 8.26
C LEU A 69 -0.69 -12.28 9.75
N ASP A 70 -0.83 -11.22 10.54
CA ASP A 70 -0.54 -11.20 11.98
C ASP A 70 -1.34 -12.26 12.72
N ALA A 71 -2.66 -12.31 12.47
CA ALA A 71 -3.55 -13.30 13.06
C ALA A 71 -3.10 -14.73 12.71
N ARG A 72 -2.77 -15.00 11.45
CA ARG A 72 -2.31 -16.32 11.00
C ARG A 72 -0.95 -16.70 11.57
N VAL A 73 -0.01 -15.75 11.70
CA VAL A 73 1.31 -16.01 12.31
C VAL A 73 1.15 -16.26 13.80
N LYS A 74 0.31 -15.48 14.50
CA LYS A 74 0.01 -15.65 15.93
C LYS A 74 -0.55 -17.04 16.25
N GLU A 75 -1.41 -17.58 15.39
CA GLU A 75 -1.98 -18.92 15.56
C GLU A 75 -0.94 -20.04 15.34
N ASN A 76 -0.01 -19.85 14.41
CA ASN A 76 0.90 -20.91 13.95
C ASN A 76 2.32 -20.81 14.52
N SER A 77 2.69 -19.70 15.16
CA SER A 77 4.04 -19.43 15.66
C SER A 77 4.00 -18.70 17.01
N ARG A 78 4.93 -19.06 17.90
CA ARG A 78 5.18 -18.32 19.16
C ARG A 78 6.25 -17.23 19.02
N ARG A 79 6.86 -17.10 17.84
CA ARG A 79 7.91 -16.12 17.57
C ARG A 79 7.35 -14.97 16.77
N GLN A 80 7.80 -13.76 17.11
CA GLN A 80 7.53 -12.58 16.30
C GLN A 80 8.26 -12.68 14.96
N LEU A 81 7.59 -12.26 13.90
CA LEU A 81 8.10 -12.18 12.54
C LEU A 81 8.50 -10.73 12.25
N GLY A 82 9.79 -10.53 11.95
CA GLY A 82 10.30 -9.25 11.49
C GLY A 82 9.93 -9.03 10.03
N LEU A 83 9.36 -7.88 9.70
CA LEU A 83 9.00 -7.51 8.33
C LEU A 83 9.62 -6.17 7.93
N ASP A 84 10.30 -6.15 6.78
CA ASP A 84 10.65 -4.95 6.06
C ASP A 84 9.56 -4.67 5.02
N VAL A 85 9.03 -3.45 5.02
CA VAL A 85 7.93 -3.03 4.16
C VAL A 85 8.42 -1.96 3.21
N CYS A 86 8.15 -2.11 1.91
CA CYS A 86 8.49 -1.12 0.90
C CYS A 86 7.25 -0.76 0.08
N VAL A 87 7.05 0.54 -0.17
CA VAL A 87 6.11 1.02 -1.18
C VAL A 87 6.90 1.50 -2.39
N GLY A 88 6.72 0.78 -3.50
CA GLY A 88 7.46 0.99 -4.75
C GLY A 88 6.55 1.42 -5.89
N GLY A 89 7.15 1.87 -6.99
CA GLY A 89 6.46 2.06 -8.26
C GLY A 89 7.32 2.78 -9.29
N ASP A 90 7.08 2.48 -10.56
CA ASP A 90 7.72 3.18 -11.67
C ASP A 90 7.02 4.52 -11.90
N VAL A 91 7.76 5.62 -11.81
CA VAL A 91 7.22 6.98 -11.85
C VAL A 91 7.69 7.74 -13.08
N TYR A 92 6.70 8.25 -13.81
CA TYR A 92 6.94 9.05 -15.02
C TYR A 92 6.54 10.52 -14.83
N SER A 93 6.25 10.91 -13.58
CA SER A 93 5.83 12.27 -13.22
C SER A 93 6.05 12.56 -11.74
N ARG A 94 6.21 13.84 -11.39
CA ARG A 94 6.27 14.29 -9.98
C ARG A 94 5.01 13.96 -9.18
N SER A 95 3.84 13.92 -9.83
CA SER A 95 2.61 13.48 -9.19
C SER A 95 2.61 11.99 -8.88
N GLY A 96 3.23 11.17 -9.73
CA GLY A 96 3.44 9.75 -9.46
C GLY A 96 4.37 9.54 -8.28
N GLU A 97 5.54 10.20 -8.28
CA GLU A 97 6.47 10.19 -7.13
C GLU A 97 5.79 10.62 -5.83
N SER A 98 5.00 11.70 -5.87
CA SER A 98 4.23 12.15 -4.70
C SER A 98 3.19 11.13 -4.26
N PHE A 99 2.58 10.39 -5.18
CA PHE A 99 1.60 9.35 -4.86
C PHE A 99 2.27 8.18 -4.14
N VAL A 100 3.43 7.69 -4.61
CA VAL A 100 4.21 6.65 -3.92
C VAL A 100 4.54 7.08 -2.49
N ARG A 101 5.04 8.31 -2.32
CA ARG A 101 5.35 8.86 -0.98
C ARG A 101 4.12 8.96 -0.08
N CYS A 102 3.01 9.50 -0.58
CA CYS A 102 1.78 9.59 0.19
C CYS A 102 1.26 8.21 0.63
N THR A 103 1.35 7.20 -0.23
CA THR A 103 0.97 5.83 0.13
C THR A 103 1.89 5.27 1.21
N CYS A 104 3.20 5.50 1.10
CA CYS A 104 4.16 5.09 2.13
C CYS A 104 3.88 5.77 3.48
N ASP A 105 3.69 7.09 3.48
CA ASP A 105 3.42 7.86 4.70
C ASP A 105 2.10 7.40 5.36
N ALA A 106 1.07 7.17 4.55
CA ALA A 106 -0.21 6.63 5.03
C ALA A 106 -0.07 5.23 5.61
N LEU A 107 0.76 4.37 5.00
CA LEU A 107 1.02 3.02 5.48
C LEU A 107 1.78 3.02 6.81
N ILE A 108 2.79 3.88 6.95
CA ILE A 108 3.54 4.05 8.20
C ILE A 108 2.57 4.50 9.30
N ALA A 109 1.77 5.54 9.03
CA ALA A 109 0.79 6.03 9.98
C ALA A 109 -0.22 4.93 10.36
N GLY A 110 -0.76 4.21 9.38
CA GLY A 110 -1.68 3.09 9.63
C GLY A 110 -1.05 2.00 10.50
N ALA A 111 0.20 1.62 10.22
CA ALA A 111 0.92 0.62 11.00
C ALA A 111 1.17 1.07 12.45
N ASP A 112 1.45 2.35 12.68
CA ASP A 112 1.66 2.93 14.03
C ASP A 112 0.36 2.94 14.87
N PHE A 113 -0.81 2.97 14.23
CA PHE A 113 -2.12 2.96 14.91
C PHE A 113 -2.76 1.58 15.02
N THR A 114 -2.13 0.53 14.50
CA THR A 114 -2.60 -0.86 14.59
C THR A 114 -1.83 -1.62 15.68
N ASP A 115 -2.55 -2.43 16.46
CA ASP A 115 -1.94 -3.30 17.47
C ASP A 115 -1.44 -4.61 16.84
N TRP A 116 -0.13 -4.75 16.73
CA TRP A 116 0.54 -5.94 16.18
C TRP A 116 0.96 -6.91 17.28
N HIS A 117 0.64 -8.19 17.12
CA HIS A 117 0.96 -9.21 18.13
C HIS A 117 2.12 -10.10 17.73
N ALA A 118 2.11 -10.56 16.49
CA ALA A 118 3.06 -11.50 15.94
C ALA A 118 3.98 -10.87 14.90
N LEU A 119 3.58 -9.76 14.28
CA LEU A 119 4.40 -9.00 13.36
C LEU A 119 5.16 -7.89 14.09
N ARG A 120 6.39 -7.64 13.62
CA ARG A 120 7.19 -6.50 14.03
C ARG A 120 7.79 -5.87 12.78
N PHE A 121 7.43 -4.63 12.49
CA PHE A 121 8.03 -3.91 11.38
C PHE A 121 9.43 -3.44 11.75
N THR A 122 10.41 -3.82 10.93
CA THR A 122 11.82 -3.47 11.11
C THR A 122 12.20 -2.25 10.30
N ARG A 123 11.58 -2.06 9.14
CA ARG A 123 11.83 -0.92 8.26
C ARG A 123 10.60 -0.62 7.40
N PHE A 124 10.41 0.67 7.14
CA PHE A 124 9.56 1.16 6.04
C PHE A 124 10.44 1.86 5.00
N GLY A 125 10.21 1.54 3.73
CA GLY A 125 10.90 2.12 2.58
C GLY A 125 9.92 2.67 1.57
N CYS A 126 10.35 3.72 0.86
CA CYS A 126 9.64 4.30 -0.27
C CYS A 126 10.60 4.33 -1.45
N ASP A 127 10.21 3.72 -2.58
CA ASP A 127 11.02 3.64 -3.78
C ASP A 127 10.26 4.11 -5.03
N ALA A 128 10.47 5.37 -5.41
CA ALA A 128 9.92 5.93 -6.63
C ALA A 128 10.98 5.83 -7.75
N ARG A 129 10.81 4.86 -8.65
CA ARG A 129 11.78 4.48 -9.68
C ARG A 129 11.55 5.29 -10.97
N TRP A 130 12.53 6.12 -11.37
CA TRP A 130 12.45 7.04 -12.52
C TRP A 130 12.98 6.44 -13.83
#